data_AF-X1GER8-F1
#
_entry.id   AF-X1GER8-F1
#
_cell.length_a   1.000
_cell.length_b   1.000
_cell.length_c   1.000
_cell.angle_alpha   90.00
_cell.angle_beta   90.00
_cell.angle_gamma   90.00
#
_symmetry.space_group_name_H-M   'P 1'
#
loop_
_entity.id
_entity.type
_entity.pdbx_description
1 polymer ?
#
loop_
_entity_poly.entity_id
_entity_poly.type
_entity_poly.pdbx_seq_one_letter_code
_entity_poly.pdbx_strand_id
1 'polypeptide(L)' 'MNILERFFKGDRMALSKIISYVENQSPEYRKVLAQLYPKAGKAYRVGFTGPPGVGKSTIVDKLTALLIRNNKRVGII' A
#
# COMPACT_ATOMS: atom_id res chain seq x y z
N MET A 1 -14.80 2.82 -16.81
CA MET A 1 -14.11 1.93 -15.84
C MET A 1 -14.21 2.56 -14.46
N ASN A 2 -14.78 1.84 -13.49
CA ASN A 2 -14.91 2.28 -12.10
C ASN A 2 -13.53 2.36 -11.41
N ILE A 3 -13.37 3.20 -10.38
CA ILE A 3 -12.13 3.32 -9.59
C ILE A 3 -11.62 1.97 -9.06
N LEU A 4 -12.52 1.07 -8.65
CA LEU A 4 -12.15 -0.27 -8.18
C LEU A 4 -11.60 -1.16 -9.30
N GLU A 5 -12.16 -1.08 -10.51
CA GLU A 5 -11.64 -1.80 -11.67
C GLU A 5 -10.22 -1.31 -12.00
N ARG A 6 -10.00 0.01 -11.95
CA ARG A 6 -8.67 0.60 -12.18
C ARG A 6 -7.68 0.14 -11.12
N PHE A 7 -8.09 0.13 -9.86
CA PHE A 7 -7.30 -0.38 -8.75
C PHE A 7 -6.87 -1.84 -8.97
N PHE A 8 -7.80 -2.73 -9.37
CA PHE A 8 -7.47 -4.13 -9.62
C PHE A 8 -6.54 -4.34 -10.83
N LYS A 9 -6.49 -3.39 -11.77
CA LYS A 9 -5.50 -3.38 -12.86
C LYS A 9 -4.14 -2.78 -12.46
N GLY A 10 -3.95 -2.39 -11.20
CA GLY A 10 -2.69 -1.86 -10.69
C GLY A 10 -2.48 -0.35 -10.94
N ASP A 11 -3.56 0.39 -11.22
CA ASP A 11 -3.49 1.84 -11.43
C ASP A 11 -3.13 2.58 -10.12
N ARG A 12 -1.95 3.22 -10.10
CA ARG A 12 -1.45 3.97 -8.93
C ARG A 12 -2.33 5.18 -8.56
N MET A 13 -2.93 5.84 -9.55
CA MET A 13 -3.83 6.97 -9.31
C MET A 13 -5.13 6.52 -8.65
N ALA A 14 -5.64 5.34 -9.04
CA ALA A 14 -6.80 4.75 -8.41
C ALA A 14 -6.52 4.38 -6.94
N LEU A 15 -5.35 3.80 -6.65
CA LEU A 15 -4.90 3.53 -5.27
C LEU A 15 -4.85 4.83 -4.44
N SER A 16 -4.19 5.87 -4.94
CA SER A 16 -4.08 7.15 -4.23
C SER A 16 -5.44 7.77 -3.90
N LYS A 17 -6.37 7.77 -4.87
CA LYS A 17 -7.74 8.25 -4.64
C LYS A 17 -8.51 7.43 -3.60
N ILE A 18 -8.35 6.11 -3.61
CA ILE A 18 -8.97 5.22 -2.62
C ILE A 18 -8.43 5.53 -1.21
N ILE A 19 -7.11 5.72 -1.05
CA ILE A 19 -6.51 6.12 0.22
C ILE A 19 -7.16 7.42 0.71
N SER A 20 -7.19 8.45 -0.13
CA SER A 20 -7.81 9.74 0.22
C SER A 20 -9.29 9.62 0.56
N TYR A 21 -10.07 8.75 -0.11
CA TYR A 21 -11.48 8.53 0.23
C TYR A 21 -11.66 7.89 1.61
N VAL A 22 -10.78 6.95 1.96
CA VAL A 22 -10.79 6.30 3.26
C VAL A 22 -10.38 7.27 4.36
N GLU A 23 -9.30 8.04 4.16
CA GLU A 23 -8.82 9.03 5.12
C GLU A 23 -9.85 10.14 5.40
N ASN A 24 -10.53 10.62 4.35
CA ASN A 24 -11.54 11.67 4.46
C ASN A 24 -12.93 11.15 4.85
N GLN A 25 -13.10 9.84 5.08
CA GLN A 25 -14.38 9.20 5.40
C GLN A 25 -15.52 9.59 4.43
N SER A 26 -15.22 9.71 3.14
CA SER A 26 -16.21 10.11 2.12
C SER A 26 -17.41 9.17 2.10
N PRO A 27 -18.64 9.60 1.78
CA PRO A 27 -19.87 8.81 2.01
C PRO A 27 -19.85 7.34 1.53
N GLU A 28 -19.07 7.02 0.50
CA GLU A 28 -18.93 5.68 -0.08
C GLU A 28 -17.74 4.85 0.45
N TYR A 29 -16.90 5.38 1.35
CA TYR A 29 -15.65 4.74 1.77
C TYR A 29 -15.87 3.32 2.33
N ARG A 30 -16.96 3.11 3.08
CA ARG A 30 -17.31 1.80 3.64
C ARG A 30 -17.63 0.77 2.55
N LYS A 31 -18.31 1.19 1.47
CA LYS A 31 -18.65 0.31 0.33
C LYS A 31 -17.38 -0.08 -0.44
N VAL A 32 -16.45 0.86 -0.59
CA VAL A 32 -15.14 0.61 -1.21
C VAL A 32 -14.34 -0.39 -0.35
N LEU A 33 -14.23 -0.14 0.96
CA LEU A 33 -13.51 -1.02 1.88
C LEU A 33 -14.09 -2.44 1.91
N ALA A 34 -15.42 -2.58 1.93
CA ALA A 34 -16.08 -3.89 1.92
C ALA A 34 -15.72 -4.74 0.69
N GLN A 35 -15.47 -4.12 -0.47
CA GLN A 35 -15.03 -4.80 -1.68
C GLN A 35 -13.54 -5.14 -1.69
N LEU A 36 -12.72 -4.36 -0.97
CA LEU A 36 -11.28 -4.56 -0.89
C LEU A 36 -10.89 -5.60 0.18
N TYR A 37 -11.60 -5.62 1.31
CA TYR A 37 -11.28 -6.43 2.48
C TYR A 37 -11.09 -7.93 2.18
N PRO A 38 -11.95 -8.60 1.38
CA PRO A 38 -11.79 -10.02 1.07
C PRO A 38 -10.51 -10.36 0.28
N LYS A 39 -9.88 -9.36 -0.34
CA LYS A 39 -8.64 -9.53 -1.13
C LYS A 39 -7.38 -9.13 -0.35
N ALA A 40 -7.52 -8.63 0.87
CA ALA A 40 -6.42 -8.26 1.75
C ALA A 40 -5.72 -9.49 2.36
N GLY A 41 -4.65 -9.27 3.14
CA GLY A 41 -3.98 -10.32 3.92
C GLY A 41 -2.96 -11.19 3.16
N LYS A 42 -2.82 -11.00 1.85
CA LYS A 42 -1.89 -11.79 1.00
C LYS A 42 -0.45 -11.26 0.95
N ALA A 43 -0.16 -10.17 1.66
CA ALA A 43 1.15 -9.51 1.67
C ALA A 43 1.82 -9.67 3.03
N TYR A 44 3.14 -9.85 3.03
CA TYR A 44 3.96 -9.77 4.24
C TYR A 44 3.91 -8.34 4.81
N ARG A 45 3.76 -8.22 6.14
CA ARG A 45 3.79 -6.95 6.87
C ARG A 45 4.94 -7.01 7.86
N VAL A 46 5.91 -6.10 7.70
CA VAL A 46 7.14 -6.05 8.50
C VAL A 46 7.28 -4.66 9.09
N GLY A 47 7.41 -4.56 10.42
CA GLY A 47 7.64 -3.30 11.12
C GLY A 47 9.13 -3.02 11.31
N PHE A 48 9.57 -1.81 11.01
CA PHE A 48 10.94 -1.34 11.26
C PHE A 48 10.91 -0.26 12.35
N THR A 49 11.66 -0.47 13.43
CA THR A 49 11.74 0.47 14.55
C THR A 49 13.19 0.66 15.00
N GLY A 50 13.43 1.73 15.77
CA GLY A 50 14.74 2.08 16.31
C GLY A 50 14.93 3.60 16.45
N PRO A 51 15.97 4.06 17.17
CA PRO A 51 16.22 5.48 17.42
C PRO A 51 16.42 6.32 16.14
N PRO A 52 16.21 7.65 16.17
CA PRO A 52 16.65 8.54 15.10
C PRO A 52 18.13 8.35 14.77
N GLY A 53 18.52 8.41 13.50
CA GLY A 53 19.93 8.28 13.08
C GLY A 53 20.49 6.84 12.99
N VAL A 54 19.80 5.81 13.48
CA VAL A 54 20.30 4.40 13.45
C VAL A 54 20.37 3.78 12.03
N GLY A 55 20.03 4.53 10.98
CA GLY A 55 20.07 4.04 9.60
C GLY A 55 18.84 3.24 9.14
N LYS A 56 17.69 3.37 9.82
CA LYS A 56 16.43 2.71 9.42
C LYS A 56 16.07 2.94 7.95
N SER A 57 16.14 4.19 7.49
CA SER A 57 15.82 4.51 6.09
C SER A 57 16.79 3.84 5.12
N THR A 58 18.08 3.76 5.48
CA THR A 58 19.11 3.08 4.66
C THR A 58 18.84 1.59 4.51
N ILE A 59 18.44 0.90 5.59
CA ILE A 59 18.13 -0.53 5.51
C ILE A 59 16.81 -0.78 4.76
N VAL A 60 15.78 0.04 4.99
CA VAL A 60 14.48 -0.06 4.29
C VAL A 60 14.67 0.17 2.79
N ASP A 61 15.47 1.16 2.40
CA ASP A 61 15.77 1.45 0.99
C ASP A 61 16.49 0.27 0.30
N LYS A 62 17.58 -0.22 0.90
CA LYS A 62 18.33 -1.38 0.37
C LYS A 62 17.48 -2.65 0.28
N LEU A 63 16.66 -2.93 1.30
CA LEU A 63 15.74 -4.06 1.28
C LEU A 63 14.69 -3.92 0.17
N THR A 64 14.13 -2.72 0.02
CA THR A 64 13.16 -2.42 -1.04
C THR A 64 13.74 -2.66 -2.42
N ALA A 65 14.96 -2.18 -2.67
CA ALA A 65 15.67 -2.43 -3.94
C ALA A 65 15.89 -3.93 -4.20
N LEU A 66 16.27 -4.70 -3.18
CA LEU A 66 16.43 -6.15 -3.28
C LEU A 66 15.10 -6.86 -3.59
N LEU A 67 14.01 -6.47 -2.94
CA LEU A 67 12.68 -7.07 -3.16
C LEU A 67 12.17 -6.77 -4.58
N ILE A 68 12.35 -5.54 -5.07
CA ILE A 68 11.98 -5.15 -6.42
C ILE A 68 12.79 -5.95 -7.46
N ARG A 69 14.11 -6.12 -7.26
CA ARG A 69 14.95 -6.98 -8.12
C ARG A 69 14.48 -8.42 -8.16
N ASN A 70 13.85 -8.90 -7.10
CA ASN A 70 13.22 -10.23 -7.01
C ASN A 70 11.76 -10.25 -7.49
N ASN A 71 11.36 -9.28 -8.34
CA ASN A 71 10.00 -9.15 -8.90
C ASN A 71 8.89 -9.09 -7.83
N LYS A 72 9.19 -8.57 -6.63
CA LYS A 72 8.19 -8.32 -5.59
C LYS A 72 7.66 -6.88 -5.70
N ARG A 73 6.40 -6.69 -5.31
CA ARG A 73 5.79 -5.37 -5.14
C ARG A 73 5.92 -4.95 -3.67
N VAL A 74 6.38 -3.72 -3.45
CA VAL A 74 6.63 -3.17 -2.11
C VAL A 74 5.78 -1.92 -1.91
N GLY A 75 5.16 -1.78 -0.73
CA GLY A 75 4.54 -0.55 -0.25
C GLY A 75 5.15 -0.18 1.09
N ILE A 76 5.41 1.11 1.29
CA ILE A 76 5.95 1.69 2.53
C ILE A 76 4.84 2.60 3.09
N ILE A 77 4.56 2.46 4.39
CA ILE A 77 3.53 3.18 5.13
C ILE A 77 4.22 4.01 6.22
#